data_AF-A0A518C723-F1
#
_entry.id   AF-A0A518C723-F1
#
_cell.length_a   1.000
_cell.length_b   1.000
_cell.length_c   1.000
_cell.angle_alpha   90.00
_cell.angle_beta   90.00
_cell.angle_gamma   90.00
#
_symmetry.space_group_name_H-M   'P 1'
#
loop_
_entity.id
_entity.type
_entity.pdbx_description
1 polymer ?
#
loop_
_entity_poly.entity_id
_entity_poly.type
_entity_poly.pdbx_seq_one_letter_code
_entity_poly.pdbx_strand_id
1 'polypeptide(L)'
;MLDLDHPMSRFIVAVAREDDAILSIARRMTLVSTEAKRELLESANPHFTRMRELQREGWGESTEQTAAIVLLKQQLTHLAEIPSENDFYPYRQGKNCTVCSRPIENLKDYPDMVYCHACIAKIDSGREAVDEAFGLFAI
;
A
#
# COMPACT_ATOMS: atom_id res chain seq x y z
N MET A 1 -9.78 10.10 -21.11
CA MET A 1 -9.69 11.44 -20.49
C MET A 1 -10.74 11.46 -19.41
N LEU A 2 -10.33 11.45 -18.15
CA LEU A 2 -11.23 11.49 -16.99
C LEU A 2 -12.11 12.74 -17.12
N ASP A 3 -13.42 12.55 -17.06
CA ASP A 3 -14.33 13.67 -16.92
C ASP A 3 -14.19 14.18 -15.47
N LEU A 4 -13.30 15.16 -15.30
CA LEU A 4 -13.02 15.75 -13.99
C LEU A 4 -14.25 16.44 -13.38
N ASP A 5 -15.28 16.71 -14.20
CA ASP A 5 -16.54 17.31 -13.76
C ASP A 5 -17.55 16.27 -13.26
N HIS A 6 -17.27 14.96 -13.39
CA HIS A 6 -18.14 13.93 -12.85
C HIS A 6 -18.09 13.93 -11.30
N PRO A 7 -19.24 13.95 -10.59
CA PRO A 7 -19.28 14.03 -9.13
C PRO A 7 -18.50 12.92 -8.39
N MET A 8 -18.28 11.78 -9.06
CA MET A 8 -17.50 10.66 -8.50
C MET A 8 -15.98 10.84 -8.60
N SER A 9 -15.50 11.66 -9.53
CA SER A 9 -14.07 11.86 -9.77
C SER A 9 -13.33 12.34 -8.52
N ARG A 10 -13.98 13.17 -7.69
CA ARG A 10 -13.41 13.62 -6.40
C ARG A 10 -13.18 12.48 -5.40
N PHE A 11 -14.07 11.48 -5.38
CA PHE A 11 -13.95 10.35 -4.47
C PHE A 11 -12.92 9.36 -4.97
N ILE A 12 -12.89 9.10 -6.29
CA ILE A 12 -11.88 8.27 -6.96
C ILE A 12 -10.47 8.80 -6.67
N VAL A 13 -10.24 10.10 -6.89
CA VAL A 13 -8.95 10.75 -6.60
C VAL A 13 -8.60 10.71 -5.11
N ALA A 14 -9.59 10.89 -4.23
CA ALA A 14 -9.36 10.81 -2.79
C ALA A 14 -8.94 9.40 -2.35
N VAL A 15 -9.60 8.36 -2.87
CA VAL A 15 -9.25 6.96 -2.59
C VAL A 15 -7.85 6.64 -3.12
N ALA A 16 -7.51 7.08 -4.34
CA ALA A 16 -6.17 6.88 -4.90
C ALA A 16 -5.07 7.47 -4.01
N ARG A 17 -5.30 8.63 -3.39
CA ARG A 17 -4.34 9.25 -2.46
C ARG A 17 -4.14 8.43 -1.18
N GLU A 18 -5.22 7.92 -0.61
CA GLU A 18 -5.12 7.07 0.58
C GLU A 18 -4.42 5.75 0.26
N ASP A 19 -4.70 5.19 -0.91
CA ASP A 19 -4.08 3.97 -1.40
C ASP A 19 -2.57 4.16 -1.64
N ASP A 20 -2.16 5.25 -2.28
CA ASP A 20 -0.74 5.62 -2.43
C ASP A 20 -0.01 5.80 -1.09
N ALA A 21 -0.69 6.37 -0.10
CA ALA A 21 -0.13 6.48 1.26
C ALA A 21 0.10 5.10 1.90
N ILE A 22 -0.86 4.17 1.73
CA ILE A 22 -0.71 2.78 2.18
C ILE A 22 0.46 2.10 1.47
N LEU A 23 0.60 2.28 0.16
CA LEU A 23 1.73 1.73 -0.61
C LEU A 23 3.08 2.29 -0.14
N SER A 24 3.15 3.59 0.16
CA SER A 24 4.34 4.22 0.74
C SER A 24 4.73 3.58 2.08
N ILE A 25 3.75 3.34 2.96
CA ILE A 25 3.96 2.65 4.23
C ILE A 25 4.42 1.20 4.00
N ALA A 26 3.77 0.46 3.10
CA ALA A 26 4.11 -0.92 2.78
C ALA A 26 5.55 -1.03 2.23
N ARG A 27 5.99 -0.09 1.38
CA ARG A 27 7.37 -0.01 0.90
C ARG A 27 8.35 0.14 2.06
N ARG A 28 8.06 1.03 3.03
CA ARG A 28 8.88 1.22 4.23
C ARG A 28 8.93 -0.04 5.11
N MET A 29 7.81 -0.77 5.24
CA MET A 29 7.79 -2.05 5.99
C MET A 29 8.80 -3.05 5.46
N THR A 30 9.09 -3.03 4.15
CA THR A 30 10.07 -3.96 3.57
C THR A 30 11.52 -3.69 3.99
N LEU A 31 11.81 -2.53 4.58
CA LEU A 31 13.17 -2.09 4.92
C LEU A 31 13.48 -2.15 6.42
N VAL A 32 12.49 -2.45 7.26
CA VAL A 32 12.59 -2.32 8.71
C VAL A 32 12.34 -3.66 9.42
N SER A 33 12.62 -3.66 10.73
CA SER A 33 12.47 -4.82 11.59
C SER A 33 11.00 -5.16 11.79
N THR A 34 10.70 -6.39 12.23
CA THR A 34 9.33 -6.82 12.54
C THR A 34 8.60 -5.86 13.49
N GLU A 35 9.30 -5.32 14.49
CA GLU A 35 8.69 -4.41 15.46
C GLU A 35 8.32 -3.07 14.83
N ALA A 36 9.23 -2.48 14.04
CA ALA A 36 8.96 -1.25 13.31
C ALA A 36 7.86 -1.43 12.25
N LYS A 37 7.68 -2.63 11.69
CA LYS A 37 6.54 -2.92 10.81
C LYS A 37 5.20 -2.79 11.54
N ARG A 38 5.11 -3.19 12.80
CA ARG A 38 3.88 -3.07 13.59
C ARG A 38 3.52 -1.60 13.82
N GLU A 39 4.51 -0.77 14.13
CA GLU A 39 4.31 0.68 14.26
C GLU A 39 3.83 1.30 12.93
N LEU A 40 4.42 0.89 11.81
CA LEU A 40 3.99 1.31 10.48
C LEU A 40 2.57 0.84 10.15
N LEU A 41 2.17 -0.36 10.57
CA LEU A 41 0.80 -0.85 10.39
C LEU A 41 -0.21 0.04 11.13
N GLU A 42 0.12 0.47 12.35
CA GLU A 42 -0.73 1.42 13.09
C GLU A 42 -0.86 2.75 12.37
N SER A 43 0.21 3.25 11.72
CA SER A 43 0.13 4.45 10.89
C SER A 43 -0.71 4.28 9.60
N ALA A 44 -0.94 3.05 9.14
CA ALA A 44 -1.80 2.77 7.98
C ALA A 44 -3.30 2.72 8.33
N ASN A 45 -3.64 2.42 9.60
CA ASN A 45 -5.03 2.29 10.05
C ASN A 45 -5.91 3.53 9.77
N PRO A 46 -5.42 4.79 9.94
CA PRO A 46 -6.17 5.98 9.55
C PRO A 46 -6.52 6.03 8.06
N HIS A 47 -5.60 5.62 7.18
CA HIS A 47 -5.84 5.60 5.73
C HIS A 47 -6.94 4.60 5.34
N PHE A 48 -6.93 3.38 5.91
CA PHE A 48 -8.02 2.43 5.71
C PHE A 48 -9.36 2.94 6.24
N THR A 49 -9.34 3.62 7.39
CA THR A 49 -10.55 4.24 7.97
C THR A 49 -11.09 5.31 7.02
N ARG A 50 -10.20 6.15 6.47
CA ARG A 50 -10.58 7.18 5.52
C ARG A 50 -11.11 6.60 4.20
N MET A 51 -10.49 5.55 3.66
CA MET A 51 -11.02 4.83 2.49
C MET A 51 -12.43 4.29 2.74
N ARG A 52 -12.72 3.75 3.94
CA ARG A 52 -14.07 3.30 4.32
C ARG A 52 -15.09 4.44 4.38
N GLU A 53 -14.69 5.60 4.89
CA GLU A 53 -15.55 6.80 4.90
C GLU A 53 -15.85 7.28 3.48
N LEU A 54 -14.81 7.44 2.65
CA LEU A 54 -14.95 7.83 1.24
C LEU A 54 -15.81 6.85 0.46
N GLN A 55 -15.63 5.54 0.72
CA GLN A 55 -16.44 4.48 0.14
C GLN A 55 -17.92 4.65 0.48
N ARG A 56 -18.24 4.94 1.74
CA ARG A 56 -19.62 5.20 2.18
C ARG A 56 -20.22 6.47 1.57
N GLU A 57 -19.44 7.55 1.53
CA GLU A 57 -19.88 8.84 0.99
C GLU A 57 -20.12 8.80 -0.52
N GLY A 58 -19.26 8.08 -1.27
CA GLY A 58 -19.36 8.00 -2.74
C GLY A 58 -20.22 6.84 -3.25
N TRP A 59 -20.15 5.67 -2.61
CA TRP A 59 -20.71 4.41 -3.11
C TRP A 59 -21.66 3.71 -2.13
N GLY A 60 -21.99 4.31 -0.98
CA GLY A 60 -22.89 3.71 0.01
C GLY A 60 -22.30 2.48 0.72
N GLU A 61 -23.10 1.46 1.02
CA GLU A 61 -22.63 0.23 1.70
C GLU A 61 -22.25 -0.89 0.72
N SER A 62 -21.60 -0.54 -0.40
CA SER A 62 -21.21 -1.51 -1.41
C SER A 62 -20.25 -2.58 -0.87
N THR A 63 -20.61 -3.85 -1.09
CA THR A 63 -19.88 -5.02 -0.59
C THR A 63 -18.55 -5.22 -1.31
N GLU A 64 -18.45 -4.85 -2.59
CA GLU A 64 -17.27 -5.02 -3.42
C GLU A 64 -16.11 -4.14 -2.94
N GLN A 65 -16.31 -2.81 -2.85
CA GLN A 65 -15.31 -1.87 -2.33
C GLN A 65 -14.95 -2.19 -0.87
N THR A 66 -15.92 -2.67 -0.09
CA THR A 66 -15.67 -3.14 1.29
C THR A 66 -14.72 -4.33 1.29
N ALA A 67 -14.96 -5.34 0.46
CA ALA A 67 -14.13 -6.52 0.36
C ALA A 67 -12.71 -6.18 -0.13
N ALA A 68 -12.57 -5.28 -1.11
CA ALA A 68 -11.28 -4.82 -1.60
C ALA A 68 -10.43 -4.14 -0.50
N ILE A 69 -11.03 -3.21 0.25
CA ILE A 69 -10.36 -2.54 1.39
C ILE A 69 -9.94 -3.57 2.45
N VAL A 70 -10.81 -4.52 2.78
CA VAL A 70 -10.51 -5.57 3.77
C VAL A 70 -9.38 -6.46 3.31
N LEU A 71 -9.36 -6.86 2.03
CA LEU A 71 -8.29 -7.68 1.46
C LEU A 71 -6.94 -6.97 1.54
N LEU A 72 -6.86 -5.71 1.10
CA LEU A 72 -5.63 -4.92 1.18
C LEU A 72 -5.16 -4.79 2.64
N LYS A 73 -6.07 -4.54 3.58
CA LYS A 73 -5.74 -4.47 5.01
C LYS A 73 -5.17 -5.80 5.52
N GLN A 74 -5.81 -6.93 5.20
CA GLN A 74 -5.34 -8.25 5.61
C GLN A 74 -3.93 -8.55 5.08
N GLN A 75 -3.66 -8.20 3.82
CA GLN A 75 -2.34 -8.41 3.23
C GLN A 75 -1.27 -7.52 3.85
N LEU A 76 -1.60 -6.26 4.15
CA LEU A 76 -0.69 -5.37 4.85
C LEU A 76 -0.39 -5.87 6.28
N THR A 77 -1.40 -6.35 6.99
CA THR A 77 -1.23 -7.01 8.29
C THR A 77 -0.30 -8.22 8.17
N HIS A 78 -0.53 -9.08 7.18
CA HIS A 78 0.34 -10.23 6.93
C HIS A 78 1.78 -9.81 6.62
N LEU A 79 1.98 -8.75 5.81
CA LEU A 79 3.32 -8.21 5.54
C LEU A 79 4.03 -7.74 6.81
N ALA A 80 3.29 -7.13 7.74
CA ALA A 80 3.80 -6.66 9.02
C ALA A 80 4.21 -7.80 9.96
N GLU A 81 3.51 -8.94 9.89
CA GLU A 81 3.80 -10.12 10.71
C GLU A 81 5.01 -10.93 10.24
N ILE A 82 5.45 -10.77 8.98
CA ILE A 82 6.59 -11.51 8.46
C ILE A 82 7.87 -11.11 9.21
N PRO A 83 8.57 -12.07 9.85
CA PRO A 83 9.82 -11.78 10.55
C PRO A 83 10.85 -11.12 9.64
N SER A 84 11.43 -10.02 10.09
CA SER A 84 12.44 -9.24 9.38
C SER A 84 13.46 -8.71 10.37
N GLU A 85 14.73 -8.88 10.03
CA GLU A 85 15.87 -8.25 10.71
C GLU A 85 16.41 -7.07 9.89
N ASN A 86 15.64 -6.61 8.89
CA ASN A 86 16.05 -5.46 8.09
C ASN A 86 16.19 -4.22 8.99
N ASP A 87 17.34 -3.57 8.94
CA ASP A 87 17.56 -2.26 9.55
C ASP A 87 18.45 -1.45 8.60
N PHE A 88 17.90 -1.14 7.43
CA PHE A 88 18.70 -0.59 6.33
C PHE A 88 18.73 0.94 6.33
N TYR A 89 18.50 1.56 7.49
CA TYR A 89 18.64 3.01 7.66
C TYR A 89 20.01 3.35 8.26
N PRO A 90 20.83 4.23 7.64
CA PRO A 90 20.65 4.89 6.34
C PRO A 90 21.24 4.12 5.13
N TYR A 91 21.95 3.00 5.36
CA TYR A 91 22.74 2.31 4.33
C TYR A 91 22.04 1.05 3.78
N ARG A 92 21.38 1.21 2.63
CA ARG A 92 20.53 0.19 1.98
C ARG A 92 21.08 -0.42 0.69
N GLN A 93 22.04 0.24 0.03
CA GLN A 93 22.65 -0.27 -1.20
C GLN A 93 23.45 -1.55 -0.95
N GLY A 94 23.27 -2.54 -1.82
CA GLY A 94 24.00 -3.81 -1.78
C GLY A 94 23.57 -4.76 -0.65
N LYS A 95 22.46 -4.46 0.04
CA LYS A 95 21.88 -5.33 1.06
C LYS A 95 20.84 -6.27 0.44
N ASN A 96 20.76 -7.49 0.97
CA ASN A 96 19.69 -8.42 0.64
C ASN A 96 18.61 -8.34 1.71
N CYS A 97 17.36 -8.42 1.30
CA CYS A 97 16.22 -8.50 2.20
C CYS A 97 16.32 -9.76 3.06
N THR A 98 16.26 -9.62 4.39
CA THR A 98 16.31 -10.77 5.32
C THR A 98 15.10 -11.70 5.21
N VAL A 99 14.01 -11.22 4.60
CA VAL A 99 12.78 -11.99 4.39
C VAL A 99 12.89 -12.94 3.20
N CYS A 100 13.39 -12.46 2.06
CA CYS A 100 13.34 -13.20 0.79
C CYS A 100 14.71 -13.43 0.14
N SER A 101 15.80 -12.99 0.80
CA SER A 101 17.19 -13.04 0.33
C SER A 101 17.47 -12.32 -1.00
N ARG A 102 16.50 -11.58 -1.56
CA ARG A 102 16.70 -10.81 -2.79
C ARG A 102 17.36 -9.46 -2.52
N PRO A 103 18.10 -8.91 -3.49
CA PRO A 103 18.65 -7.56 -3.40
C PRO A 103 17.58 -6.50 -3.11
N ILE A 104 17.92 -5.57 -2.22
CA ILE A 104 17.23 -4.28 -2.09
C ILE A 104 17.81 -3.36 -3.15
N GLU A 105 17.08 -3.16 -4.24
CA GLU A 105 17.52 -2.35 -5.38
C GLU A 105 16.74 -1.03 -5.45
N ASN A 106 17.39 -0.02 -6.01
CA ASN A 106 16.70 1.19 -6.40
C ASN A 106 15.96 0.90 -7.72
N LEU A 107 14.75 1.41 -7.86
CA LEU A 107 14.17 1.49 -9.19
C LEU A 107 15.04 2.40 -10.06
N LYS A 108 15.37 1.93 -11.27
CA LYS A 108 16.15 2.71 -12.24
C LYS A 108 15.45 4.07 -12.44
N ASP A 109 16.22 5.16 -12.35
CA ASP A 109 15.76 6.55 -12.44
C ASP A 109 14.98 7.12 -11.24
N TYR A 110 14.73 6.32 -10.18
CA TYR A 110 14.05 6.76 -8.94
C TYR A 110 14.83 6.35 -7.68
N PRO A 111 15.93 7.08 -7.34
CA PRO A 111 16.85 6.71 -6.26
C PRO A 111 16.24 6.78 -4.84
N ASP A 112 15.07 7.41 -4.71
CA ASP A 112 14.25 7.51 -3.51
C ASP A 112 13.25 6.35 -3.36
N MET A 113 13.02 5.55 -4.40
CA MET A 113 12.14 4.38 -4.39
C MET A 113 12.90 3.09 -4.06
N VAL A 114 13.42 3.03 -2.84
CA VAL A 114 14.14 1.84 -2.34
C VAL A 114 13.19 0.98 -1.50
N TYR A 115 12.96 -0.27 -1.90
CA TYR A 115 12.17 -1.26 -1.15
C TYR A 115 12.44 -2.67 -1.70
N CYS A 116 11.99 -3.71 -0.99
CA CYS A 116 12.07 -5.07 -1.51
C CYS A 116 10.90 -5.37 -2.46
N HIS A 117 11.17 -5.42 -3.77
CA HIS A 117 10.17 -5.72 -4.79
C HIS A 117 9.45 -7.07 -4.60
N ALA A 118 10.15 -8.10 -4.11
CA ALA A 118 9.51 -9.39 -3.88
C ALA A 118 8.62 -9.42 -2.62
N CYS A 119 8.94 -8.62 -1.60
CA CYS A 119 8.12 -8.55 -0.40
C CYS A 119 6.92 -7.62 -0.58
N ILE A 120 7.07 -6.51 -1.32
CA ILE A 120 5.94 -5.62 -1.60
C ILE A 120 4.88 -6.33 -2.44
N ALA A 121 5.27 -7.25 -3.34
CA ALA A 121 4.35 -8.01 -4.17
C ALA A 121 3.30 -8.84 -3.39
N LYS A 122 3.50 -9.01 -2.07
CA LYS A 122 2.55 -9.67 -1.18
C LYS A 122 1.24 -8.89 -0.99
N ILE A 123 1.20 -7.60 -1.34
CA ILE A 123 0.01 -6.77 -1.27
C ILE A 123 -0.60 -6.46 -2.65
N ASP A 124 0.00 -6.96 -3.74
CA ASP A 124 -0.39 -6.57 -5.11
C ASP A 124 -1.84 -6.93 -5.41
N SER A 125 -2.31 -8.13 -5.03
CA SER A 125 -3.70 -8.51 -5.34
C SER A 125 -4.74 -7.70 -4.53
N GLY A 126 -4.39 -7.21 -3.34
CA GLY A 126 -5.25 -6.31 -2.57
C GLY A 126 -5.28 -4.91 -3.18
N ARG A 127 -4.15 -4.45 -3.71
CA ARG A 127 -4.03 -3.21 -4.48
C ARG A 127 -4.84 -3.28 -5.76
N GLU A 128 -4.67 -4.33 -6.55
CA GLU A 128 -5.44 -4.59 -7.77
C GLU A 128 -6.95 -4.63 -7.47
N ALA A 129 -7.37 -5.28 -6.38
CA ALA A 129 -8.77 -5.30 -5.98
C ALA A 129 -9.32 -3.89 -5.66
N VAL A 130 -8.51 -3.02 -5.05
CA VAL A 130 -8.87 -1.61 -4.82
C VAL A 130 -8.94 -0.85 -6.14
N ASP A 131 -7.94 -1.01 -7.01
CA ASP A 131 -7.90 -0.37 -8.32
C ASP A 131 -9.15 -0.73 -9.15
N GLU A 132 -9.51 -2.02 -9.17
CA GLU A 132 -10.69 -2.54 -9.86
C GLU A 132 -11.99 -2.01 -9.24
N ALA A 133 -12.17 -2.17 -7.93
CA ALA A 133 -13.42 -1.82 -7.25
C ALA A 133 -13.71 -0.31 -7.26
N PHE A 134 -12.68 0.54 -7.28
CA PHE A 134 -12.83 2.00 -7.28
C PHE A 134 -12.62 2.64 -8.64
N GLY A 135 -12.22 1.88 -9.66
CA GLY A 135 -11.98 2.42 -11.00
C GLY A 135 -10.74 3.30 -11.09
N LEU A 136 -9.69 3.01 -10.31
CA LEU A 136 -8.49 3.87 -10.20
C LEU A 136 -7.63 3.85 -11.47
N PHE A 137 -7.78 2.83 -12.32
CA PHE A 137 -7.12 2.73 -13.64
C PHE A 137 -7.56 3.81 -14.65
N ALA A 138 -8.62 4.57 -14.33
CA ALA A 138 -9.07 5.68 -15.16
C ALA A 138 -8.29 6.99 -14.92
N ILE A 139 -7.43 7.04 -13.88
CA ILE A 139 -6.65 8.20 -13.44
C ILE A 139 -5.32 8.33 -14.18
#